data_AF-A0A4U5N307-F1
#
_entry.id   AF-A0A4U5N307-F1
#
_cell.length_a   1.000
_cell.length_b   1.000
_cell.length_c   1.000
_cell.angle_alpha   90.00
_cell.angle_beta   90.00
_cell.angle_gamma   90.00
#
_symmetry.space_group_name_H-M   'P 1'
#
loop_
_entity.id
_entity.type
_entity.pdbx_description
1 polymer ?
#
loop_
_entity_poly.entity_id
_entity_poly.type
_entity_poly.pdbx_seq_one_letter_code
_entity_poly.pdbx_strand_id
1 'polypeptide(L)'
;MALPAAFPTEEGVGDRRGRLGVRAPRVFVFVPIIHFASARARQFHNATSFSWIVLASIRAFRLQRAHKRFVTWRRFLSRASLVLSTFLFQAQTRIVDSAGTPGAAEEEKKHENAKEAASNCLSGLNFFVKSIFVLLIFMKNESITFRFLYLLYSKTQIGYHFTAKQIKNAQRLNSGAHSKITFVRKSNCVIWVLPVNFDNYTYVITDEASGECVLVDVGDGKYAEQFMKGRGWKPTAILSTHKHWDHCYGNKYLCSKYPDLVVYGSERDRPPYCKRFVKHQEEFQIGTLKFIAYHVPGHTVGHVIYRLCTSEGAHCLFTGDMLFVGSIGKVFEDKPEVMFQSIDMIRNLVPEDTELYTGHEYALNNLRFNSIALSSLGNLTLETKLREVEELRIQKEPVVGTTISEELTYNPYLRAHDVEIQRVLGVDASLPDMKRRVETMNALRRLQVEWIKEQHIAAVAAMPPSSSREEGDSFLTE
;
A
#
# COMPACT_ATOMS: atom_id res chain seq x y z
N MET A 1 -30.49 42.79 32.66
CA MET A 1 -29.89 44.02 33.24
C MET A 1 -28.61 44.33 32.48
N ALA A 2 -28.26 45.62 32.32
CA ALA A 2 -26.95 46.19 31.94
C ALA A 2 -26.11 45.57 30.79
N LEU A 3 -26.07 46.30 29.66
CA LEU A 3 -24.85 46.64 28.89
C LEU A 3 -24.21 47.92 29.53
N PRO A 4 -23.07 48.50 29.08
CA PRO A 4 -22.09 48.14 28.03
C PRO A 4 -20.72 47.71 28.68
N ALA A 5 -19.47 48.03 28.31
CA ALA A 5 -18.78 48.88 27.30
C ALA A 5 -17.35 48.29 27.04
N ALA A 6 -16.69 48.46 25.88
CA ALA A 6 -16.03 49.62 25.23
C ALA A 6 -14.61 50.00 25.78
N PHE A 7 -13.71 50.41 24.88
CA PHE A 7 -12.26 50.63 25.08
C PHE A 7 -11.88 51.87 25.91
N PRO A 8 -10.60 51.97 26.33
CA PRO A 8 -9.76 53.11 25.86
C PRO A 8 -8.37 52.69 25.31
N THR A 9 -7.54 53.69 24.96
CA THR A 9 -6.35 53.59 24.09
C THR A 9 -5.07 54.23 24.67
N GLU A 10 -3.91 53.64 24.33
CA GLU A 10 -2.56 54.23 24.16
C GLU A 10 -1.81 54.96 25.31
N GLU A 11 -0.49 55.09 25.08
CA GLU A 11 0.59 55.75 25.87
C GLU A 11 0.93 55.21 27.28
N GLY A 12 2.20 55.09 27.72
CA GLY A 12 3.47 55.26 27.00
C GLY A 12 4.74 55.08 27.89
N VAL A 13 5.88 54.75 27.25
CA VAL A 13 7.29 54.88 27.72
C VAL A 13 7.78 54.11 28.97
N GLY A 14 8.89 53.35 28.82
CA GLY A 14 9.70 52.84 29.95
C GLY A 14 10.95 52.01 29.57
N ASP A 15 12.13 52.64 29.44
CA ASP A 15 13.42 51.94 29.17
C ASP A 15 13.86 51.07 30.35
N ARG A 16 14.06 49.75 30.11
CA ARG A 16 15.08 48.96 30.83
C ARG A 16 15.84 48.03 29.89
N ARG A 17 17.15 48.23 29.83
CA ARG A 17 18.12 47.48 29.01
C ARG A 17 18.36 46.09 29.59
N GLY A 18 18.27 45.05 28.76
CA GLY A 18 18.63 43.67 29.12
C GLY A 18 19.37 42.97 27.99
N ARG A 19 20.72 43.03 27.98
CA ARG A 19 21.54 42.25 27.04
C ARG A 19 21.73 40.82 27.56
N LEU A 20 21.20 39.83 26.84
CA LEU A 20 21.78 38.48 26.76
C LEU A 20 21.63 38.00 25.31
N GLY A 21 22.71 37.48 24.73
CA GLY A 21 22.78 37.18 23.29
C GLY A 21 22.85 35.69 22.97
N VAL A 22 22.22 35.30 21.86
CA VAL A 22 22.35 33.95 21.27
C VAL A 22 22.89 34.09 19.85
N ARG A 23 23.76 33.16 19.44
CA ARG A 23 24.49 33.20 18.15
C ARG A 23 23.64 32.61 17.02
N ALA A 24 23.52 33.32 15.90
CA ALA A 24 23.09 32.72 14.64
C ALA A 24 24.27 32.00 13.93
N PRO A 25 24.08 30.78 13.40
CA PRO A 25 25.09 30.11 12.58
C PRO A 25 25.18 30.72 11.17
N ARG A 26 26.35 30.60 10.53
CA ARG A 26 26.64 31.22 9.22
C ARG A 26 26.13 30.38 8.05
N VAL A 27 25.54 31.03 7.05
CA VAL A 27 25.33 30.44 5.72
C VAL A 27 26.68 30.31 5.01
N PHE A 28 27.06 29.09 4.62
CA PHE A 28 28.20 28.84 3.73
C PHE A 28 27.72 28.73 2.29
N VAL A 29 28.03 29.74 1.47
CA VAL A 29 27.86 29.68 0.01
C VAL A 29 29.15 29.14 -0.60
N PHE A 30 29.08 27.96 -1.23
CA PHE A 30 30.23 27.39 -1.95
C PHE A 30 30.22 27.84 -3.42
N VAL A 31 31.20 28.68 -3.78
CA VAL A 31 31.46 29.08 -5.18
C VAL A 31 32.81 28.51 -5.61
N PRO A 32 32.86 27.62 -6.62
CA PRO A 32 34.11 27.26 -7.28
C PRO A 32 34.53 28.40 -8.22
N ILE A 33 35.58 29.13 -7.86
CA ILE A 33 36.22 30.11 -8.75
C ILE A 33 37.08 29.36 -9.77
N ILE A 34 36.93 29.67 -11.06
CA ILE A 34 37.95 29.38 -12.08
C ILE A 34 38.30 30.68 -12.81
N HIS A 35 39.60 31.00 -12.75
CA HIS A 35 40.32 32.11 -13.38
C HIS A 35 41.72 31.55 -13.72
N PHE A 36 42.42 31.92 -14.79
CA PHE A 36 42.10 32.78 -15.93
C PHE A 36 43.05 32.37 -17.07
N ALA A 37 42.65 32.47 -18.34
CA ALA A 37 43.56 32.35 -19.49
C ALA A 37 43.03 33.23 -20.63
N SER A 38 43.90 33.96 -21.32
CA SER A 38 43.53 35.21 -21.99
C SER A 38 43.59 35.20 -23.52
N ALA A 39 42.52 35.74 -24.10
CA ALA A 39 42.47 36.57 -25.31
C ALA A 39 42.73 35.97 -26.72
N ARG A 40 42.07 36.65 -27.68
CA ARG A 40 42.50 36.87 -29.08
C ARG A 40 42.19 35.81 -30.15
N ALA A 41 40.91 35.67 -30.48
CA ALA A 41 40.47 35.50 -31.87
C ALA A 41 39.13 36.24 -32.12
N ARG A 42 38.92 36.76 -33.33
CA ARG A 42 37.63 37.27 -33.82
C ARG A 42 37.15 36.36 -34.95
N GLN A 43 35.83 36.37 -35.22
CA GLN A 43 35.16 35.73 -36.36
C GLN A 43 35.28 34.19 -36.44
N PHE A 44 34.16 33.48 -36.31
CA PHE A 44 33.44 32.91 -37.46
C PHE A 44 32.06 32.38 -37.00
N HIS A 45 31.12 32.21 -37.94
CA HIS A 45 29.82 31.57 -37.65
C HIS A 45 30.00 30.07 -37.33
N ASN A 46 29.31 29.56 -36.30
CA ASN A 46 28.61 28.26 -36.29
C ASN A 46 28.01 27.93 -34.90
N ALA A 47 26.94 28.63 -34.49
CA ALA A 47 26.24 28.37 -33.23
C ALA A 47 25.46 27.03 -33.21
N THR A 48 25.19 26.44 -34.38
CA THR A 48 24.47 25.16 -34.52
C THR A 48 25.31 23.97 -34.05
N SER A 49 26.56 23.86 -34.50
CA SER A 49 27.40 22.66 -34.32
C SER A 49 27.65 22.33 -32.85
N PHE A 50 27.87 23.33 -31.99
CA PHE A 50 28.18 23.10 -30.57
C PHE A 50 26.97 22.54 -29.80
N SER A 51 25.76 23.02 -30.11
CA SER A 51 24.51 22.50 -29.52
C SER A 51 24.26 21.05 -29.94
N TRP A 52 24.50 20.71 -31.21
CA TRP A 52 24.43 19.32 -31.69
C TRP A 52 25.43 18.39 -31.01
N ILE A 53 26.67 18.83 -30.72
CA ILE A 53 27.67 18.02 -30.01
C ILE A 53 27.24 17.75 -28.56
N VAL A 54 26.70 18.75 -27.85
CA VAL A 54 26.18 18.58 -26.49
C VAL A 54 24.95 17.66 -26.47
N LEU A 55 23.99 17.85 -27.38
CA LEU A 55 22.81 16.99 -27.51
C LEU A 55 23.18 15.56 -27.92
N ALA A 56 24.14 15.37 -28.83
CA ALA A 56 24.67 14.07 -29.19
C ALA A 56 25.36 13.39 -28.00
N SER A 57 26.12 14.14 -27.20
CA SER A 57 26.79 13.63 -25.98
C SER A 57 25.77 13.22 -24.90
N ILE A 58 24.71 14.01 -24.68
CA ILE A 58 23.62 13.66 -23.77
C ILE A 58 22.84 12.44 -24.29
N ARG A 59 22.58 12.36 -25.61
CA ARG A 59 21.91 11.22 -26.24
C ARG A 59 22.77 9.96 -26.17
N ALA A 60 24.08 10.07 -26.40
CA ALA A 60 25.06 8.99 -26.24
C ALA A 60 25.17 8.54 -24.78
N PHE A 61 25.22 9.45 -23.80
CA PHE A 61 25.24 9.10 -22.38
C PHE A 61 23.94 8.44 -21.91
N ARG A 62 22.77 8.90 -22.42
CA ARG A 62 21.47 8.25 -22.19
C ARG A 62 21.42 6.86 -22.85
N LEU A 63 21.91 6.71 -24.08
CA LEU A 63 22.04 5.42 -24.76
C LEU A 63 23.04 4.49 -24.08
N GLN A 64 24.14 5.00 -23.52
CA GLN A 64 25.15 4.21 -22.81
C GLN A 64 24.64 3.80 -21.42
N ARG A 65 23.86 4.64 -20.72
CA ARG A 65 23.11 4.24 -19.51
C ARG A 65 22.02 3.22 -19.84
N ALA A 66 21.28 3.39 -20.95
CA ALA A 66 20.28 2.43 -21.41
C ALA A 66 20.92 1.09 -21.80
N HIS A 67 22.03 1.10 -22.53
CA HIS A 67 22.81 -0.08 -22.91
C HIS A 67 23.44 -0.76 -21.69
N LYS A 68 24.00 -0.01 -20.73
CA LYS A 68 24.46 -0.59 -19.45
C LYS A 68 23.29 -1.24 -18.69
N ARG A 69 22.13 -0.56 -18.56
CA ARG A 69 20.92 -1.14 -17.94
C ARG A 69 20.44 -2.39 -18.69
N PHE A 70 20.40 -2.37 -20.02
CA PHE A 70 19.99 -3.49 -20.87
C PHE A 70 20.97 -4.66 -20.82
N VAL A 71 22.28 -4.41 -20.76
CA VAL A 71 23.31 -5.44 -20.57
C VAL A 71 23.22 -6.04 -19.16
N THR A 72 22.97 -5.23 -18.12
CA THR A 72 22.72 -5.76 -16.77
C THR A 72 21.42 -6.57 -16.71
N TRP A 73 20.34 -6.12 -17.35
CA TRP A 73 19.08 -6.88 -17.46
C TRP A 73 19.23 -8.16 -18.26
N ARG A 74 19.95 -8.13 -19.40
CA ARG A 74 20.26 -9.32 -20.21
C ARG A 74 21.17 -10.29 -19.46
N ARG A 75 22.11 -9.81 -18.64
CA ARG A 75 22.92 -10.64 -17.74
C ARG A 75 22.09 -11.21 -16.59
N PHE A 76 21.15 -10.45 -16.03
CA PHE A 76 20.22 -10.93 -15.00
C PHE A 76 19.28 -12.01 -15.55
N LEU A 77 18.60 -11.76 -16.69
CA LEU A 77 17.75 -12.73 -17.36
C LEU A 77 18.53 -13.96 -17.86
N SER A 78 19.75 -13.77 -18.37
CA SER A 78 20.62 -14.89 -18.76
C SER A 78 21.03 -15.73 -17.55
N ARG A 79 21.37 -15.11 -16.40
CA ARG A 79 21.65 -15.82 -15.15
C ARG A 79 20.42 -16.51 -14.57
N ALA A 80 19.25 -15.88 -14.61
CA ALA A 80 17.99 -16.48 -14.16
C ALA A 80 17.58 -17.67 -15.06
N SER A 81 17.75 -17.54 -16.37
CA SER A 81 17.56 -18.62 -17.35
C SER A 81 18.57 -19.76 -17.11
N LEU A 82 19.84 -19.43 -16.85
CA LEU A 82 20.89 -20.42 -16.55
C LEU A 82 20.56 -21.18 -15.26
N VAL A 83 20.20 -20.48 -14.18
CA VAL A 83 19.74 -21.08 -12.92
C VAL A 83 18.52 -21.99 -13.15
N LEU A 84 17.54 -21.55 -13.95
CA LEU A 84 16.37 -22.35 -14.27
C LEU A 84 16.73 -23.58 -15.12
N SER A 85 17.64 -23.48 -16.09
CA SER A 85 18.12 -24.61 -16.89
C SER A 85 18.94 -25.60 -16.07
N THR A 86 19.79 -25.12 -15.16
CA THR A 86 20.56 -25.97 -14.23
C THR A 86 19.64 -26.66 -13.23
N PHE A 87 18.61 -25.97 -12.74
CA PHE A 87 17.56 -26.53 -11.89
C PHE A 87 16.79 -27.65 -12.61
N LEU A 88 16.36 -27.42 -13.85
CA LEU A 88 15.68 -28.43 -14.67
C LEU A 88 16.60 -29.62 -14.98
N PHE A 89 17.87 -29.37 -15.33
CA PHE A 89 18.85 -30.43 -15.58
C PHE A 89 19.14 -31.26 -14.33
N GLN A 90 19.35 -30.63 -13.16
CA GLN A 90 19.57 -31.33 -11.89
C GLN A 90 18.32 -32.08 -11.39
N ALA A 91 17.11 -31.59 -11.70
CA ALA A 91 15.88 -32.35 -11.46
C ALA A 91 15.79 -33.58 -12.39
N GLN A 92 16.22 -33.44 -13.65
CA GLN A 92 16.15 -34.50 -14.65
C GLN A 92 17.19 -35.60 -14.44
N THR A 93 18.43 -35.28 -14.05
CA THR A 93 19.44 -36.32 -13.74
C THR A 93 19.06 -37.12 -12.49
N ARG A 94 18.55 -36.46 -11.44
CA ARG A 94 18.13 -37.12 -10.19
C ARG A 94 16.96 -38.10 -10.34
N ILE A 95 16.19 -38.01 -11.44
CA ILE A 95 15.17 -39.01 -11.78
C ILE A 95 15.81 -40.29 -12.35
N VAL A 96 16.95 -40.16 -13.05
CA VAL A 96 17.69 -41.29 -13.66
C VAL A 96 18.56 -42.01 -12.62
N ASP A 97 19.22 -41.27 -11.73
CA ASP A 97 20.13 -41.81 -10.71
C ASP A 97 19.43 -42.61 -9.58
N SER A 98 18.10 -42.71 -9.59
CA SER A 98 17.31 -43.42 -8.56
C SER A 98 17.20 -44.94 -8.75
N ALA A 99 17.80 -45.49 -9.80
CA ALA A 99 17.67 -46.90 -10.21
C ALA A 99 18.69 -47.87 -9.57
N GLY A 100 19.42 -47.47 -8.52
CA GLY A 100 20.43 -48.29 -7.84
C GLY A 100 20.32 -48.26 -6.31
N THR A 101 20.30 -49.44 -5.69
CA THR A 101 20.14 -49.63 -4.23
C THR A 101 21.39 -49.21 -3.43
N PRO A 102 21.33 -48.19 -2.55
CA PRO A 102 22.45 -47.78 -1.70
C PRO A 102 22.44 -48.50 -0.34
N GLY A 103 23.55 -48.41 0.40
CA GLY A 103 23.61 -48.84 1.81
C GLY A 103 23.15 -47.76 2.79
N ALA A 104 22.70 -48.14 3.99
CA ALA A 104 22.06 -47.24 4.97
C ALA A 104 22.87 -45.97 5.32
N ALA A 105 24.19 -46.06 5.47
CA ALA A 105 25.05 -44.89 5.73
C ALA A 105 25.13 -43.91 4.54
N GLU A 106 24.85 -44.39 3.32
CA GLU A 106 24.75 -43.56 2.12
C GLU A 106 23.33 -42.96 1.98
N GLU A 107 22.29 -43.66 2.45
CA GLU A 107 20.93 -43.12 2.54
C GLU A 107 20.85 -41.95 3.52
N GLU A 108 21.44 -42.06 4.72
CA GLU A 108 21.45 -40.98 5.71
C GLU A 108 22.11 -39.72 5.13
N LYS A 109 23.28 -39.89 4.48
CA LYS A 109 24.00 -38.81 3.81
C LYS A 109 23.25 -38.25 2.60
N LYS A 110 22.54 -39.09 1.82
CA LYS A 110 21.62 -38.63 0.76
C LYS A 110 20.44 -37.85 1.36
N HIS A 111 19.90 -38.26 2.49
CA HIS A 111 18.77 -37.60 3.15
C HIS A 111 19.17 -36.23 3.73
N GLU A 112 20.38 -36.10 4.27
CA GLU A 112 20.92 -34.82 4.76
C GLU A 112 21.21 -33.85 3.60
N ASN A 113 21.90 -34.31 2.55
CA ASN A 113 22.07 -33.54 1.30
C ASN A 113 20.73 -33.14 0.66
N ALA A 114 19.70 -33.99 0.77
CA ALA A 114 18.35 -33.66 0.30
C ALA A 114 17.66 -32.60 1.17
N LYS A 115 17.83 -32.64 2.50
CA LYS A 115 17.36 -31.57 3.42
C LYS A 115 18.05 -30.25 3.13
N GLU A 116 19.36 -30.25 2.91
CA GLU A 116 20.11 -29.03 2.57
C GLU A 116 19.73 -28.50 1.18
N ALA A 117 19.65 -29.35 0.16
CA ALA A 117 19.19 -28.96 -1.17
C ALA A 117 17.74 -28.43 -1.15
N ALA A 118 16.85 -29.01 -0.33
CA ALA A 118 15.50 -28.49 -0.12
C ALA A 118 15.52 -27.13 0.60
N SER A 119 16.36 -26.97 1.63
CA SER A 119 16.55 -25.69 2.33
C SER A 119 17.05 -24.58 1.39
N ASN A 120 18.04 -24.90 0.53
CA ASN A 120 18.61 -23.98 -0.45
C ASN A 120 17.66 -23.70 -1.63
N CYS A 121 16.86 -24.68 -2.04
CA CYS A 121 15.77 -24.47 -3.00
C CYS A 121 14.68 -23.56 -2.40
N LEU A 122 14.32 -23.76 -1.12
CA LEU A 122 13.41 -22.87 -0.41
C LEU A 122 14.04 -21.48 -0.26
N SER A 123 15.33 -21.33 0.08
CA SER A 123 15.98 -20.03 0.28
C SER A 123 16.07 -19.22 -1.03
N GLY A 124 16.44 -19.86 -2.15
CA GLY A 124 16.43 -19.24 -3.47
C GLY A 124 15.04 -18.80 -3.92
N LEU A 125 14.04 -19.67 -3.79
CA LEU A 125 12.63 -19.31 -4.05
C LEU A 125 12.15 -18.20 -3.09
N ASN A 126 12.58 -18.25 -1.83
CA ASN A 126 12.25 -17.26 -0.80
C ASN A 126 12.81 -15.87 -1.10
N PHE A 127 13.99 -15.76 -1.71
CA PHE A 127 14.57 -14.51 -2.18
C PHE A 127 13.81 -14.00 -3.42
N PHE A 128 13.68 -14.84 -4.44
CA PHE A 128 12.97 -14.53 -5.69
C PHE A 128 11.56 -13.96 -5.45
N VAL A 129 10.77 -14.63 -4.60
CA VAL A 129 9.41 -14.20 -4.25
C VAL A 129 9.39 -12.92 -3.38
N LYS A 130 10.40 -12.68 -2.53
CA LYS A 130 10.54 -11.43 -1.75
C LYS A 130 10.69 -10.23 -2.71
N SER A 131 11.61 -10.33 -3.66
CA SER A 131 11.92 -9.24 -4.61
C SER A 131 10.75 -8.96 -5.55
N ILE A 132 10.04 -9.99 -5.99
CA ILE A 132 8.91 -9.90 -6.94
C ILE A 132 7.83 -8.92 -6.50
N PHE A 133 7.43 -8.91 -5.22
CA PHE A 133 6.30 -8.07 -4.78
C PHE A 133 6.70 -6.59 -4.61
N VAL A 134 7.90 -6.33 -4.10
CA VAL A 134 8.46 -4.96 -4.07
C VAL A 134 8.60 -4.42 -5.50
N LEU A 135 9.03 -5.27 -6.45
CA LEU A 135 9.02 -4.95 -7.88
C LEU A 135 7.60 -4.65 -8.39
N LEU A 136 6.58 -5.46 -8.07
CA LEU A 136 5.18 -5.21 -8.48
C LEU A 136 4.62 -3.85 -8.02
N ILE A 137 5.07 -3.33 -6.87
CA ILE A 137 4.70 -1.98 -6.41
C ILE A 137 5.24 -0.91 -7.38
N PHE A 138 6.53 -0.98 -7.71
CA PHE A 138 7.24 0.01 -8.56
C PHE A 138 7.09 -0.22 -10.08
N MET A 139 6.60 -1.36 -10.51
CA MET A 139 6.38 -1.69 -11.93
C MET A 139 5.12 -1.02 -12.48
N LYS A 140 5.17 -0.63 -13.76
CA LYS A 140 3.98 -0.21 -14.52
C LYS A 140 3.03 -1.39 -14.68
N ASN A 141 1.75 -1.18 -14.34
CA ASN A 141 0.69 -2.19 -14.37
C ASN A 141 0.47 -2.77 -15.79
N GLU A 142 0.73 -1.95 -16.80
CA GLU A 142 0.73 -2.32 -18.22
C GLU A 142 1.82 -3.33 -18.64
N SER A 143 2.88 -3.51 -17.83
CA SER A 143 4.03 -4.33 -18.24
C SER A 143 3.71 -5.83 -18.22
N ILE A 144 4.16 -6.55 -19.27
CA ILE A 144 3.95 -8.01 -19.40
C ILE A 144 4.46 -8.74 -18.15
N THR A 145 5.61 -8.34 -17.63
CA THR A 145 6.21 -8.91 -16.41
C THR A 145 5.34 -8.66 -15.16
N PHE A 146 4.71 -7.48 -15.03
CA PHE A 146 3.75 -7.22 -13.94
C PHE A 146 2.54 -8.13 -14.07
N ARG A 147 1.91 -8.19 -15.25
CA ARG A 147 0.72 -9.01 -15.50
C ARG A 147 0.99 -10.49 -15.26
N PHE A 148 2.17 -11.00 -15.64
CA PHE A 148 2.60 -12.37 -15.36
C PHE A 148 2.80 -12.64 -13.85
N LEU A 149 3.58 -11.80 -13.16
CA LEU A 149 3.84 -11.97 -11.73
C LEU A 149 2.57 -11.81 -10.88
N TYR A 150 1.69 -10.90 -11.27
CA TYR A 150 0.38 -10.70 -10.66
C TYR A 150 -0.58 -11.87 -10.91
N LEU A 151 -0.54 -12.53 -12.08
CA LEU A 151 -1.26 -13.78 -12.32
C LEU A 151 -0.76 -14.90 -11.40
N LEU A 152 0.55 -15.04 -11.22
CA LEU A 152 1.12 -16.02 -10.29
C LEU A 152 0.66 -15.76 -8.84
N TYR A 153 0.62 -14.50 -8.40
CA TYR A 153 0.08 -14.11 -7.09
C TYR A 153 -1.43 -14.41 -6.97
N SER A 154 -2.24 -13.83 -7.85
CA SER A 154 -3.71 -13.78 -7.69
C SER A 154 -4.47 -15.04 -8.13
N LYS A 155 -3.86 -15.91 -8.95
CA LYS A 155 -4.54 -17.11 -9.52
C LYS A 155 -3.87 -18.44 -9.17
N THR A 156 -2.76 -18.45 -8.43
CA THR A 156 -2.06 -19.70 -8.06
C THR A 156 -1.77 -19.79 -6.57
N GLN A 157 -1.39 -20.99 -6.11
CA GLN A 157 -0.95 -21.22 -4.73
C GLN A 157 0.34 -20.46 -4.36
N ILE A 158 1.07 -19.86 -5.31
CA ILE A 158 2.27 -19.06 -5.01
C ILE A 158 1.91 -17.84 -4.15
N GLY A 159 0.79 -17.17 -4.44
CA GLY A 159 0.32 -16.05 -3.61
C GLY A 159 -0.06 -16.48 -2.20
N TYR A 160 -0.78 -17.60 -2.06
CA TYR A 160 -1.10 -18.20 -0.75
C TYR A 160 0.17 -18.49 0.07
N HIS A 161 1.19 -19.11 -0.53
CA HIS A 161 2.46 -19.39 0.16
C HIS A 161 3.28 -18.13 0.47
N PHE A 162 3.20 -17.11 -0.38
CA PHE A 162 3.80 -15.80 -0.13
C PHE A 162 3.15 -15.09 1.07
N THR A 163 1.82 -15.01 1.11
CA THR A 163 1.09 -14.41 2.25
C THR A 163 1.26 -15.24 3.53
N ALA A 164 1.27 -16.58 3.45
CA ALA A 164 1.63 -17.45 4.58
C ALA A 164 3.01 -17.13 5.17
N LYS A 165 3.95 -16.68 4.35
CA LYS A 165 5.29 -16.23 4.76
C LYS A 165 5.28 -14.79 5.26
N GLN A 166 4.51 -13.88 4.65
CA GLN A 166 4.33 -12.51 5.16
C GLN A 166 3.77 -12.53 6.58
N ILE A 167 2.69 -13.29 6.83
CA ILE A 167 2.09 -13.51 8.15
C ILE A 167 3.15 -13.98 9.17
N LYS A 168 3.91 -15.04 8.82
CA LYS A 168 5.00 -15.54 9.69
C LYS A 168 6.11 -14.53 9.92
N ASN A 169 6.41 -13.67 8.96
CA ASN A 169 7.42 -12.61 9.11
C ASN A 169 6.89 -11.48 10.00
N ALA A 170 5.65 -11.03 9.81
CA ALA A 170 5.01 -10.05 10.68
C ALA A 170 4.95 -10.55 12.13
N GLN A 171 4.51 -11.80 12.34
CA GLN A 171 4.50 -12.47 13.66
C GLN A 171 5.89 -12.64 14.30
N ARG A 172 6.98 -12.51 13.54
CA ARG A 172 8.37 -12.60 14.04
C ARG A 172 9.03 -11.23 14.25
N LEU A 173 8.67 -10.24 13.44
CA LEU A 173 9.28 -8.90 13.43
C LEU A 173 8.52 -7.90 14.29
N ASN A 174 7.20 -8.07 14.44
CA ASN A 174 6.38 -7.22 15.29
C ASN A 174 6.55 -7.60 16.76
N SER A 175 7.37 -6.84 17.48
CA SER A 175 7.32 -6.74 18.95
C SER A 175 5.98 -6.16 19.46
N GLY A 176 5.17 -5.59 18.57
CA GLY A 176 3.75 -5.33 18.72
C GLY A 176 3.15 -4.92 17.37
N ALA A 177 1.86 -5.18 17.15
CA ALA A 177 1.16 -4.93 15.89
C ALA A 177 1.23 -3.45 15.45
N HIS A 178 0.89 -3.16 14.19
CA HIS A 178 0.94 -1.79 13.63
C HIS A 178 -0.01 -0.83 14.36
N SER A 179 -1.16 -1.32 14.79
CA SER A 179 -2.11 -0.60 15.65
C SER A 179 -2.40 -1.39 16.92
N LYS A 180 -3.14 -0.79 17.86
CA LYS A 180 -3.87 -1.52 18.91
C LYS A 180 -5.11 -2.19 18.32
N ILE A 181 -5.69 -3.14 19.06
CA ILE A 181 -7.08 -3.54 18.84
C ILE A 181 -7.96 -2.47 19.49
N THR A 182 -8.91 -1.91 18.74
CA THR A 182 -9.93 -1.00 19.26
C THR A 182 -11.34 -1.50 18.90
N PHE A 183 -12.36 -0.80 19.37
CA PHE A 183 -13.74 -1.06 18.98
C PHE A 183 -14.57 0.22 18.90
N VAL A 184 -15.56 0.22 18.01
CA VAL A 184 -16.60 1.24 17.91
C VAL A 184 -17.94 0.59 18.23
N ARG A 185 -18.68 1.15 19.19
CA ARG A 185 -20.03 0.72 19.55
C ARG A 185 -21.06 1.50 18.74
N LYS A 186 -22.06 0.80 18.20
CA LYS A 186 -23.24 1.32 17.49
C LYS A 186 -24.50 0.81 18.17
N SER A 187 -25.66 1.40 17.84
CA SER A 187 -27.00 1.04 18.37
C SER A 187 -27.27 -0.46 18.58
N ASN A 188 -26.88 -1.33 17.64
CA ASN A 188 -27.14 -2.77 17.68
C ASN A 188 -25.90 -3.66 17.50
N CYS A 189 -24.69 -3.10 17.48
CA CYS A 189 -23.48 -3.90 17.26
C CYS A 189 -22.20 -3.23 17.79
N VAL A 190 -21.13 -4.02 17.88
CA VAL A 190 -19.77 -3.52 18.13
C VAL A 190 -18.86 -3.95 16.97
N ILE A 191 -18.16 -2.98 16.38
CA ILE A 191 -17.18 -3.18 15.31
C ILE A 191 -15.80 -3.19 15.96
N TRP A 192 -15.15 -4.35 16.02
CA TRP A 192 -13.78 -4.49 16.48
C TRP A 192 -12.80 -4.36 15.31
N VAL A 193 -11.72 -3.60 15.52
CA VAL A 193 -10.68 -3.35 14.53
C VAL A 193 -9.45 -4.19 14.89
N LEU A 194 -9.17 -5.24 14.12
CA LEU A 194 -8.04 -6.14 14.35
C LEU A 194 -6.90 -5.79 13.37
N PRO A 195 -5.75 -5.29 13.85
CA PRO A 195 -4.56 -5.11 13.02
C PRO A 195 -3.96 -6.47 12.68
N VAL A 196 -3.78 -6.75 11.39
CA VAL A 196 -3.21 -8.02 10.89
C VAL A 196 -2.08 -7.77 9.90
N ASN A 197 -1.22 -8.77 9.71
CA ASN A 197 -0.04 -8.68 8.85
C ASN A 197 0.87 -7.49 9.24
N PHE A 198 1.28 -6.67 8.27
CA PHE A 198 2.10 -5.48 8.49
C PHE A 198 1.28 -4.18 8.62
N ASP A 199 0.16 -4.08 7.90
CA ASP A 199 -0.68 -2.87 7.84
C ASP A 199 -2.17 -3.13 7.54
N ASN A 200 -2.61 -4.38 7.32
CA ASN A 200 -4.00 -4.70 6.97
C ASN A 200 -4.93 -4.60 8.19
N TYR A 201 -6.23 -4.35 7.96
CA TYR A 201 -7.29 -4.50 8.96
C TYR A 201 -8.24 -5.66 8.63
N THR A 202 -8.49 -6.51 9.63
CA THR A 202 -9.66 -7.39 9.68
C THR A 202 -10.68 -6.75 10.63
N TYR A 203 -11.95 -6.75 10.26
CA TYR A 203 -13.02 -6.27 11.14
C TYR A 203 -13.82 -7.45 11.70
N VAL A 204 -14.23 -7.36 12.96
CA VAL A 204 -15.17 -8.32 13.58
C VAL A 204 -16.37 -7.54 14.11
N ILE A 205 -17.51 -7.68 13.45
CA ILE A 205 -18.76 -7.01 13.77
C ILE A 205 -19.60 -7.99 14.61
N THR A 206 -19.89 -7.65 15.87
CA THR A 206 -20.64 -8.52 16.78
C THR A 206 -22.05 -7.99 16.99
N ASP A 207 -23.05 -8.81 16.68
CA ASP A 207 -24.47 -8.56 16.97
C ASP A 207 -24.74 -8.88 18.45
N GLU A 208 -24.92 -7.85 19.27
CA GLU A 208 -25.05 -8.02 20.72
C GLU A 208 -26.39 -8.65 21.14
N ALA A 209 -27.39 -8.67 20.26
CA ALA A 209 -28.68 -9.30 20.53
C ALA A 209 -28.67 -10.84 20.33
N SER A 210 -27.78 -11.35 19.47
CA SER A 210 -27.73 -12.77 19.11
C SER A 210 -26.43 -13.48 19.51
N GLY A 211 -25.35 -12.72 19.75
CA GLY A 211 -24.00 -13.25 19.90
C GLY A 211 -23.37 -13.73 18.59
N GLU A 212 -24.03 -13.56 17.44
CA GLU A 212 -23.43 -13.84 16.15
C GLU A 212 -22.39 -12.76 15.77
N CYS A 213 -21.40 -13.14 14.98
CA CYS A 213 -20.46 -12.17 14.43
C CYS A 213 -20.15 -12.39 12.94
N VAL A 214 -19.91 -11.26 12.29
CA VAL A 214 -19.56 -11.14 10.87
C VAL A 214 -18.15 -10.60 10.80
N LEU A 215 -17.26 -11.31 10.10
CA LEU A 215 -15.91 -10.83 9.85
C LEU A 215 -15.84 -10.14 8.48
N VAL A 216 -15.01 -9.12 8.35
CA VAL A 216 -14.68 -8.50 7.05
C VAL A 216 -13.18 -8.60 6.80
N ASP A 217 -12.81 -9.07 5.62
CA ASP A 217 -11.44 -9.27 5.13
C ASP A 217 -10.49 -9.95 6.14
N VAL A 218 -10.60 -11.28 6.26
CA VAL A 218 -9.80 -12.08 7.20
C VAL A 218 -8.42 -12.42 6.62
N GLY A 219 -7.44 -11.56 6.93
CA GLY A 219 -6.03 -11.80 6.58
C GLY A 219 -5.41 -12.98 7.33
N ASP A 220 -5.48 -12.98 8.67
CA ASP A 220 -5.03 -14.12 9.49
C ASP A 220 -6.20 -14.73 10.28
N GLY A 221 -6.72 -15.85 9.78
CA GLY A 221 -7.82 -16.59 10.41
C GLY A 221 -7.45 -17.23 11.75
N LYS A 222 -6.17 -17.46 12.05
CA LYS A 222 -5.74 -17.96 13.37
C LYS A 222 -5.79 -16.84 14.41
N TYR A 223 -5.33 -15.66 14.03
CA TYR A 223 -5.42 -14.48 14.88
C TYR A 223 -6.88 -14.09 15.16
N ALA A 224 -7.73 -14.12 14.13
CA ALA A 224 -9.18 -13.91 14.29
C ALA A 224 -9.84 -14.96 15.20
N GLU A 225 -9.56 -16.26 15.04
CA GLU A 225 -10.05 -17.31 15.94
C GLU A 225 -9.60 -17.06 17.39
N GLN A 226 -8.31 -16.75 17.60
CA GLN A 226 -7.77 -16.45 18.93
C GLN A 226 -8.41 -15.22 19.57
N PHE A 227 -8.71 -14.19 18.78
CA PHE A 227 -9.42 -13.00 19.26
C PHE A 227 -10.87 -13.29 19.65
N MET A 228 -11.60 -14.12 18.89
CA MET A 228 -12.98 -14.47 19.22
C MET A 228 -13.09 -15.52 20.35
N LYS A 229 -12.04 -16.31 20.58
CA LYS A 229 -12.02 -17.40 21.57
C LYS A 229 -12.41 -16.92 22.98
N GLY A 230 -13.29 -17.70 23.62
CA GLY A 230 -13.74 -17.48 25.00
C GLY A 230 -14.78 -16.39 25.20
N ARG A 231 -15.19 -15.65 24.15
CA ARG A 231 -16.14 -14.52 24.25
C ARG A 231 -17.61 -14.87 24.00
N GLY A 232 -17.91 -16.16 23.78
CA GLY A 232 -19.25 -16.63 23.43
C GLY A 232 -19.71 -16.35 21.99
N TRP A 233 -18.94 -15.58 21.21
CA TRP A 233 -19.31 -15.18 19.85
C TRP A 233 -19.31 -16.35 18.86
N LYS A 234 -20.32 -16.35 17.98
CA LYS A 234 -20.54 -17.36 16.92
C LYS A 234 -20.28 -16.73 15.54
N PRO A 235 -19.14 -16.98 14.87
CA PRO A 235 -18.89 -16.46 13.53
C PRO A 235 -19.79 -17.15 12.51
N THR A 236 -20.68 -16.38 11.86
CA THR A 236 -21.65 -16.89 10.88
C THR A 236 -21.36 -16.47 9.45
N ALA A 237 -20.71 -15.33 9.23
CA ALA A 237 -20.29 -14.89 7.91
C ALA A 237 -18.87 -14.31 7.85
N ILE A 238 -18.24 -14.44 6.69
CA ILE A 238 -17.13 -13.56 6.25
C ILE A 238 -17.63 -12.75 5.06
N LEU A 239 -17.46 -11.44 5.07
CA LEU A 239 -17.60 -10.57 3.90
C LEU A 239 -16.19 -10.33 3.34
N SER A 240 -15.86 -10.93 2.20
CA SER A 240 -14.61 -10.62 1.49
C SER A 240 -14.87 -9.52 0.46
N THR A 241 -14.13 -8.43 0.53
CA THR A 241 -14.23 -7.30 -0.42
C THR A 241 -13.69 -7.70 -1.79
N HIS A 242 -12.56 -8.42 -1.82
CA HIS A 242 -11.91 -8.84 -3.05
C HIS A 242 -11.01 -10.07 -2.83
N LYS A 243 -10.33 -10.54 -3.89
CA LYS A 243 -9.59 -11.83 -3.90
C LYS A 243 -8.12 -11.80 -3.45
N HIS A 244 -7.55 -10.68 -2.97
CA HIS A 244 -6.11 -10.65 -2.64
C HIS A 244 -5.85 -11.37 -1.32
N TRP A 245 -4.75 -12.12 -1.27
CA TRP A 245 -4.54 -13.12 -0.22
C TRP A 245 -4.49 -12.52 1.17
N ASP A 246 -3.92 -11.33 1.33
CA ASP A 246 -3.87 -10.60 2.59
C ASP A 246 -5.25 -10.16 3.14
N HIS A 247 -6.32 -10.25 2.34
CA HIS A 247 -7.72 -10.04 2.75
C HIS A 247 -8.54 -11.34 2.89
N CYS A 248 -8.05 -12.48 2.38
CA CYS A 248 -8.86 -13.71 2.27
C CYS A 248 -8.12 -15.02 2.62
N TYR A 249 -6.83 -14.97 2.97
CA TYR A 249 -6.03 -16.14 3.35
C TYR A 249 -6.60 -16.85 4.59
N GLY A 250 -7.15 -16.09 5.54
CA GLY A 250 -7.81 -16.61 6.73
C GLY A 250 -9.11 -17.37 6.47
N ASN A 251 -9.79 -17.14 5.33
CA ASN A 251 -11.06 -17.79 4.99
C ASN A 251 -10.96 -19.31 5.05
N LYS A 252 -9.86 -19.88 4.52
CA LYS A 252 -9.57 -21.32 4.55
C LYS A 252 -9.55 -21.88 5.97
N TYR A 253 -8.90 -21.16 6.89
CA TYR A 253 -8.75 -21.61 8.26
C TYR A 253 -10.08 -21.55 9.01
N LEU A 254 -10.79 -20.41 8.96
CA LEU A 254 -12.07 -20.26 9.65
C LEU A 254 -13.13 -21.22 9.10
N CYS A 255 -13.23 -21.43 7.78
CA CYS A 255 -14.16 -22.42 7.21
C CYS A 255 -13.85 -23.87 7.63
N SER A 256 -12.61 -24.17 8.05
CA SER A 256 -12.24 -25.49 8.60
C SER A 256 -12.54 -25.64 10.11
N LYS A 257 -12.84 -24.53 10.79
CA LYS A 257 -13.20 -24.48 12.22
C LYS A 257 -14.70 -24.31 12.46
N TYR A 258 -15.37 -23.62 11.54
CA TYR A 258 -16.78 -23.28 11.59
C TYR A 258 -17.42 -23.73 10.26
N PRO A 259 -17.93 -24.98 10.16
CA PRO A 259 -18.41 -25.54 8.90
C PRO A 259 -19.54 -24.73 8.26
N ASP A 260 -20.43 -24.19 9.10
CA ASP A 260 -21.60 -23.40 8.74
C ASP A 260 -21.25 -21.98 8.25
N LEU A 261 -19.99 -21.54 8.43
CA LEU A 261 -19.53 -20.22 8.05
C LEU A 261 -19.72 -19.95 6.55
N VAL A 262 -20.45 -18.89 6.22
CA VAL A 262 -20.72 -18.49 4.83
C VAL A 262 -19.78 -17.35 4.44
N VAL A 263 -18.95 -17.58 3.43
CA VAL A 263 -18.10 -16.52 2.85
C VAL A 263 -18.84 -15.86 1.68
N TYR A 264 -19.02 -14.55 1.77
CA TYR A 264 -19.64 -13.68 0.78
C TYR A 264 -18.57 -12.98 -0.07
N GLY A 265 -18.90 -12.64 -1.32
CA GLY A 265 -17.98 -11.97 -2.25
C GLY A 265 -18.58 -11.76 -3.64
N SER A 266 -17.81 -11.20 -4.59
CA SER A 266 -18.22 -11.12 -5.99
C SER A 266 -17.96 -12.44 -6.74
N GLU A 267 -18.86 -12.80 -7.66
CA GLU A 267 -18.62 -13.86 -8.64
C GLU A 267 -17.47 -13.53 -9.61
N ARG A 268 -17.13 -12.25 -9.83
CA ARG A 268 -16.02 -11.87 -10.73
C ARG A 268 -14.65 -12.16 -10.11
N ASP A 269 -14.52 -11.94 -8.81
CA ASP A 269 -13.28 -12.16 -8.08
C ASP A 269 -13.15 -13.59 -7.54
N ARG A 270 -14.29 -14.20 -7.16
CA ARG A 270 -14.39 -15.50 -6.47
C ARG A 270 -13.37 -15.66 -5.33
N PRO A 271 -13.48 -14.86 -4.25
CA PRO A 271 -12.59 -14.97 -3.10
C PRO A 271 -12.51 -16.42 -2.58
N PRO A 272 -11.34 -16.89 -2.11
CA PRO A 272 -11.17 -18.22 -1.54
C PRO A 272 -12.27 -18.58 -0.55
N TYR A 273 -12.85 -19.77 -0.73
CA TYR A 273 -13.96 -20.33 0.05
C TYR A 273 -15.30 -19.57 -0.03
N CYS A 274 -15.45 -18.58 -0.93
CA CYS A 274 -16.73 -17.91 -1.20
C CYS A 274 -17.82 -18.93 -1.59
N LYS A 275 -18.89 -18.97 -0.78
CA LYS A 275 -20.09 -19.82 -0.96
C LYS A 275 -21.28 -19.01 -1.49
N ARG A 276 -21.35 -17.71 -1.21
CA ARG A 276 -22.48 -16.83 -1.56
C ARG A 276 -22.01 -15.61 -2.33
N PHE A 277 -22.25 -15.60 -3.65
CA PHE A 277 -22.01 -14.40 -4.44
C PHE A 277 -23.10 -13.36 -4.18
N VAL A 278 -22.70 -12.09 -4.02
CA VAL A 278 -23.61 -10.95 -3.88
C VAL A 278 -23.76 -10.20 -5.21
N LYS A 279 -24.91 -9.57 -5.44
CA LYS A 279 -25.16 -8.64 -6.55
C LYS A 279 -24.85 -7.20 -6.14
N HIS A 280 -24.80 -6.29 -7.11
CA HIS A 280 -24.69 -4.85 -6.85
C HIS A 280 -26.04 -4.32 -6.33
N GLN A 281 -26.00 -3.51 -5.26
CA GLN A 281 -27.17 -3.07 -4.49
C GLN A 281 -28.02 -4.24 -3.92
N GLU A 282 -27.39 -5.38 -3.60
CA GLU A 282 -28.07 -6.45 -2.88
C GLU A 282 -28.13 -6.13 -1.38
N GLU A 283 -29.35 -5.95 -0.86
CA GLU A 283 -29.61 -5.93 0.59
C GLU A 283 -29.69 -7.35 1.14
N PHE A 284 -29.05 -7.60 2.29
CA PHE A 284 -29.10 -8.87 3.01
C PHE A 284 -28.91 -8.67 4.52
N GLN A 285 -29.25 -9.69 5.30
CA GLN A 285 -29.20 -9.62 6.77
C GLN A 285 -28.51 -10.86 7.36
N ILE A 286 -27.72 -10.66 8.42
CA ILE A 286 -27.06 -11.70 9.23
C ILE A 286 -27.28 -11.33 10.70
N GLY A 287 -27.91 -12.21 11.50
CA GLY A 287 -28.41 -11.82 12.81
C GLY A 287 -29.38 -10.63 12.72
N THR A 288 -29.17 -9.59 13.52
CA THR A 288 -29.84 -8.29 13.39
C THR A 288 -29.17 -7.33 12.38
N LEU A 289 -27.97 -7.67 11.88
CA LEU A 289 -27.12 -6.78 11.09
C LEU A 289 -27.58 -6.73 9.63
N LYS A 290 -27.95 -5.53 9.15
CA LYS A 290 -28.37 -5.29 7.76
C LYS A 290 -27.21 -4.75 6.93
N PHE A 291 -26.94 -5.37 5.79
CA PHE A 291 -25.87 -5.00 4.88
C PHE A 291 -26.41 -4.73 3.47
N ILE A 292 -25.76 -3.78 2.77
CA ILE A 292 -25.92 -3.60 1.32
C ILE A 292 -24.56 -3.80 0.65
N ALA A 293 -24.49 -4.68 -0.35
CA ALA A 293 -23.29 -4.90 -1.15
C ALA A 293 -23.29 -4.03 -2.43
N TYR A 294 -22.20 -3.31 -2.68
CA TYR A 294 -22.01 -2.54 -3.92
C TYR A 294 -20.77 -3.07 -4.65
N HIS A 295 -20.93 -3.55 -5.88
CA HIS A 295 -19.79 -3.87 -6.75
C HIS A 295 -19.12 -2.57 -7.19
N VAL A 296 -17.79 -2.49 -7.03
CA VAL A 296 -16.94 -1.32 -7.29
C VAL A 296 -15.68 -1.71 -8.07
N PRO A 297 -15.82 -2.17 -9.33
CA PRO A 297 -14.66 -2.52 -10.16
C PRO A 297 -13.64 -1.37 -10.24
N GLY A 298 -12.35 -1.71 -10.13
CA GLY A 298 -11.28 -0.72 -10.09
C GLY A 298 -9.96 -1.30 -9.59
N HIS A 299 -9.84 -1.57 -8.28
CA HIS A 299 -8.67 -2.24 -7.72
C HIS A 299 -8.56 -3.67 -8.27
N THR A 300 -9.64 -4.45 -8.16
CA THR A 300 -9.89 -5.68 -8.92
C THR A 300 -11.18 -5.55 -9.75
N VAL A 301 -11.36 -6.43 -10.74
CA VAL A 301 -12.58 -6.47 -11.60
C VAL A 301 -13.85 -6.89 -10.85
N GLY A 302 -13.70 -7.45 -9.65
CA GLY A 302 -14.77 -7.95 -8.80
C GLY A 302 -14.72 -7.44 -7.36
N HIS A 303 -14.14 -6.26 -7.11
CA HIS A 303 -14.16 -5.64 -5.79
C HIS A 303 -15.60 -5.29 -5.36
N VAL A 304 -15.91 -5.50 -4.08
CA VAL A 304 -17.19 -5.21 -3.43
C VAL A 304 -16.93 -4.47 -2.12
N ILE A 305 -17.72 -3.43 -1.87
CA ILE A 305 -17.82 -2.76 -0.57
C ILE A 305 -19.16 -3.10 0.09
N TYR A 306 -19.15 -3.16 1.42
CA TYR A 306 -20.31 -3.54 2.21
C TYR A 306 -20.71 -2.39 3.13
N ARG A 307 -21.94 -1.89 3.01
CA ARG A 307 -22.51 -0.86 3.90
C ARG A 307 -23.35 -1.52 4.98
N LEU A 308 -22.91 -1.45 6.23
CA LEU A 308 -23.68 -1.81 7.42
C LEU A 308 -24.67 -0.68 7.74
N CYS A 309 -25.96 -1.01 7.74
CA CYS A 309 -27.05 -0.09 8.02
C CYS A 309 -27.44 -0.15 9.50
N THR A 310 -26.86 0.77 10.28
CA THR A 310 -27.21 1.07 11.68
C THR A 310 -28.54 1.82 11.78
N SER A 311 -29.24 1.74 12.92
CA SER A 311 -30.54 2.39 13.13
C SER A 311 -30.46 3.89 13.45
N GLU A 312 -29.27 4.42 13.73
CA GLU A 312 -29.03 5.83 14.10
C GLU A 312 -28.56 6.70 12.93
N GLY A 313 -28.60 6.20 11.69
CA GLY A 313 -28.09 6.90 10.51
C GLY A 313 -26.56 6.83 10.34
N ALA A 314 -25.80 6.78 11.45
CA ALA A 314 -24.35 6.63 11.51
C ALA A 314 -23.86 5.27 10.94
N HIS A 315 -23.94 5.13 9.62
CA HIS A 315 -23.65 3.92 8.86
C HIS A 315 -22.14 3.66 8.73
N CYS A 316 -21.77 2.42 8.42
CA CYS A 316 -20.37 2.03 8.26
C CYS A 316 -20.16 1.37 6.88
N LEU A 317 -19.17 1.82 6.13
CA LEU A 317 -18.79 1.30 4.82
C LEU A 317 -17.43 0.61 4.91
N PHE A 318 -17.43 -0.71 4.75
CA PHE A 318 -16.20 -1.49 4.65
C PHE A 318 -15.66 -1.39 3.23
N THR A 319 -14.61 -0.60 3.04
CA THR A 319 -14.12 -0.21 1.70
C THR A 319 -13.04 -1.13 1.15
N GLY A 320 -12.37 -1.92 2.00
CA GLY A 320 -11.17 -2.67 1.62
C GLY A 320 -10.19 -1.78 0.85
N ASP A 321 -9.71 -2.28 -0.28
CA ASP A 321 -8.81 -1.56 -1.19
C ASP A 321 -9.46 -0.57 -2.18
N MET A 322 -10.77 -0.30 -2.07
CA MET A 322 -11.41 0.69 -2.94
C MET A 322 -11.03 2.12 -2.54
N LEU A 323 -11.24 2.47 -1.27
CA LEU A 323 -10.96 3.78 -0.68
C LEU A 323 -10.11 3.63 0.59
N PHE A 324 -9.13 4.52 0.74
CA PHE A 324 -8.30 4.66 1.94
C PHE A 324 -8.39 6.10 2.47
N VAL A 325 -8.06 6.30 3.73
CA VAL A 325 -7.90 7.66 4.29
C VAL A 325 -6.86 8.43 3.48
N GLY A 326 -7.30 9.49 2.79
CA GLY A 326 -6.50 10.32 1.91
C GLY A 326 -6.07 9.69 0.57
N SER A 327 -6.59 8.51 0.18
CA SER A 327 -6.19 7.83 -1.07
C SER A 327 -7.29 6.90 -1.62
N ILE A 328 -6.95 6.14 -2.68
CA ILE A 328 -7.79 5.10 -3.29
C ILE A 328 -6.96 3.86 -3.63
N GLY A 329 -7.58 2.79 -4.11
CA GLY A 329 -6.89 1.60 -4.63
C GLY A 329 -5.86 1.87 -5.73
N LYS A 330 -4.84 1.01 -5.83
CA LYS A 330 -4.03 0.91 -7.06
C LYS A 330 -4.84 0.10 -8.07
N VAL A 331 -5.07 0.64 -9.27
CA VAL A 331 -5.87 -0.03 -10.31
C VAL A 331 -5.06 -1.20 -10.91
N PHE A 332 -5.23 -2.43 -10.41
CA PHE A 332 -4.43 -3.58 -10.83
C PHE A 332 -4.95 -4.26 -12.10
N GLU A 333 -6.27 -4.47 -12.20
CA GLU A 333 -6.87 -5.33 -13.23
C GLU A 333 -7.80 -4.61 -14.21
N ASP A 334 -8.27 -3.42 -13.85
CA ASP A 334 -9.32 -2.70 -14.59
C ASP A 334 -8.78 -1.41 -15.23
N LYS A 335 -9.65 -0.59 -15.82
CA LYS A 335 -9.27 0.73 -16.36
C LYS A 335 -9.40 1.84 -15.31
N PRO A 336 -8.53 2.88 -15.32
CA PRO A 336 -8.68 4.05 -14.47
C PRO A 336 -10.06 4.73 -14.53
N GLU A 337 -10.69 4.76 -15.70
CA GLU A 337 -12.03 5.30 -15.89
C GLU A 337 -13.11 4.51 -15.12
N VAL A 338 -12.92 3.19 -14.96
CA VAL A 338 -13.85 2.31 -14.24
C VAL A 338 -13.71 2.51 -12.73
N MET A 339 -12.48 2.70 -12.23
CA MET A 339 -12.23 3.15 -10.85
C MET A 339 -12.95 4.48 -10.56
N PHE A 340 -12.89 5.46 -11.47
CA PHE A 340 -13.62 6.72 -11.29
C PHE A 340 -15.14 6.57 -11.38
N GLN A 341 -15.68 5.73 -12.26
CA GLN A 341 -17.11 5.40 -12.28
C GLN A 341 -17.58 4.78 -10.96
N SER A 342 -16.77 3.90 -10.37
CA SER A 342 -17.03 3.33 -9.04
C SER A 342 -16.96 4.40 -7.92
N ILE A 343 -16.01 5.35 -7.99
CA ILE A 343 -15.92 6.48 -7.05
C ILE A 343 -17.13 7.43 -7.16
N ASP A 344 -17.57 7.77 -8.38
CA ASP A 344 -18.73 8.62 -8.60
C ASP A 344 -20.03 7.92 -8.13
N MET A 345 -20.13 6.59 -8.33
CA MET A 345 -21.24 5.79 -7.81
C MET A 345 -21.30 5.76 -6.28
N ILE A 346 -20.16 5.63 -5.58
CA ILE A 346 -20.12 5.65 -4.10
C ILE A 346 -20.73 6.94 -3.55
N ARG A 347 -20.35 8.11 -4.09
CA ARG A 347 -20.90 9.42 -3.66
C ARG A 347 -22.41 9.51 -3.80
N ASN A 348 -22.93 8.96 -4.88
CA ASN A 348 -24.33 9.12 -5.26
C ASN A 348 -25.26 8.14 -4.53
N LEU A 349 -24.72 7.02 -4.00
CA LEU A 349 -25.50 5.93 -3.40
C LEU A 349 -25.19 5.66 -1.91
N VAL A 350 -24.21 6.34 -1.31
CA VAL A 350 -23.83 6.19 0.10
C VAL A 350 -23.93 7.55 0.81
N PRO A 351 -24.68 7.67 1.92
CA PRO A 351 -24.82 8.92 2.67
C PRO A 351 -23.47 9.52 3.11
N GLU A 352 -23.37 10.85 3.05
CA GLU A 352 -22.10 11.59 3.25
C GLU A 352 -21.50 11.44 4.66
N ASP A 353 -22.32 11.12 5.65
CA ASP A 353 -21.97 10.84 7.05
C ASP A 353 -21.52 9.38 7.29
N THR A 354 -21.56 8.52 6.27
CA THR A 354 -21.13 7.12 6.39
C THR A 354 -19.63 7.03 6.69
N GLU A 355 -19.30 6.36 7.80
CA GLU A 355 -17.94 6.11 8.27
C GLU A 355 -17.20 5.06 7.41
N LEU A 356 -15.91 5.26 7.18
CA LEU A 356 -15.08 4.43 6.30
C LEU A 356 -14.16 3.48 7.08
N TYR A 357 -14.30 2.19 6.81
CA TYR A 357 -13.54 1.10 7.42
C TYR A 357 -12.68 0.43 6.33
N THR A 358 -11.45 0.90 6.19
CA THR A 358 -10.55 0.62 5.05
C THR A 358 -9.68 -0.62 5.23
N GLY A 359 -9.13 -1.15 4.13
CA GLY A 359 -8.33 -2.38 4.12
C GLY A 359 -6.96 -2.27 4.79
N HIS A 360 -6.34 -1.08 4.82
CA HIS A 360 -4.97 -0.89 5.31
C HIS A 360 -4.75 0.44 6.05
N GLU A 361 -3.81 0.43 7.00
CA GLU A 361 -3.29 1.58 7.75
C GLU A 361 -2.32 2.44 6.92
N TYR A 362 -2.83 3.03 5.84
CA TYR A 362 -2.06 3.90 4.95
C TYR A 362 -2.24 5.40 5.24
N ALA A 363 -3.08 5.78 6.21
CA ALA A 363 -3.53 7.15 6.44
C ALA A 363 -2.38 8.15 6.56
N LEU A 364 -1.43 7.91 7.46
CA LEU A 364 -0.30 8.82 7.71
C LEU A 364 0.57 9.04 6.46
N ASN A 365 0.87 7.98 5.72
CA ASN A 365 1.69 8.07 4.52
C ASN A 365 0.95 8.75 3.36
N ASN A 366 -0.36 8.50 3.22
CA ASN A 366 -1.21 9.19 2.25
C ASN A 366 -1.29 10.69 2.55
N LEU A 367 -1.59 11.08 3.79
CA LEU A 367 -1.75 12.49 4.18
C LEU A 367 -0.42 13.26 4.13
N ARG A 368 0.71 12.66 4.55
CA ARG A 368 2.05 13.25 4.38
C ARG A 368 2.40 13.45 2.90
N PHE A 369 2.16 12.45 2.06
CA PHE A 369 2.36 12.57 0.62
C PHE A 369 1.51 13.71 0.02
N ASN A 370 0.20 13.73 0.32
CA ASN A 370 -0.73 14.74 -0.19
C ASN A 370 -0.32 16.16 0.25
N SER A 371 0.06 16.33 1.52
CA SER A 371 0.49 17.61 2.09
C SER A 371 1.73 18.16 1.39
N ILE A 372 2.70 17.30 1.05
CA ILE A 372 3.89 17.70 0.29
C ILE A 372 3.53 17.99 -1.18
N ALA A 373 2.85 17.05 -1.85
CA ALA A 373 2.58 17.10 -3.29
C ALA A 373 1.62 18.22 -3.71
N LEU A 374 0.72 18.65 -2.82
CA LEU A 374 -0.25 19.72 -3.05
C LEU A 374 -0.06 20.93 -2.12
N SER A 375 1.09 21.03 -1.45
CA SER A 375 1.48 22.14 -0.55
C SER A 375 1.16 23.53 -1.10
N SER A 376 1.39 23.76 -2.39
CA SER A 376 1.09 25.03 -3.08
C SER A 376 -0.39 25.45 -3.12
N LEU A 377 -1.33 24.60 -2.69
CA LEU A 377 -2.76 24.91 -2.60
C LEU A 377 -3.22 25.34 -1.20
N GLY A 378 -2.44 25.07 -0.14
CA GLY A 378 -2.78 25.43 1.25
C GLY A 378 -4.13 24.87 1.73
N ASN A 379 -4.18 23.58 2.08
CA ASN A 379 -5.43 22.94 2.51
C ASN A 379 -5.47 22.70 4.03
N LEU A 380 -6.14 23.60 4.74
CA LEU A 380 -6.29 23.56 6.20
C LEU A 380 -6.99 22.28 6.71
N THR A 381 -7.87 21.62 5.94
CA THR A 381 -8.49 20.36 6.40
C THR A 381 -7.50 19.20 6.34
N LEU A 382 -6.68 19.14 5.27
CA LEU A 382 -5.58 18.19 5.13
C LEU A 382 -4.50 18.40 6.21
N GLU A 383 -4.12 19.65 6.47
CA GLU A 383 -3.15 20.00 7.52
C GLU A 383 -3.67 19.74 8.94
N THR A 384 -4.98 19.79 9.15
CA THR A 384 -5.61 19.43 10.43
C THR A 384 -5.70 17.92 10.59
N LYS A 385 -6.20 17.20 9.57
CA LYS A 385 -6.28 15.73 9.60
C LYS A 385 -4.91 15.07 9.70
N LEU A 386 -3.88 15.63 9.05
CA LEU A 386 -2.52 15.12 9.18
C LEU A 386 -2.01 15.17 10.62
N ARG A 387 -2.28 16.25 11.37
CA ARG A 387 -1.87 16.38 12.78
C ARG A 387 -2.62 15.41 13.69
N GLU A 388 -3.94 15.32 13.53
CA GLU A 388 -4.79 14.32 14.22
C GLU A 388 -4.25 12.89 13.98
N VAL A 389 -3.96 12.56 12.72
CA VAL A 389 -3.41 11.25 12.34
C VAL A 389 -2.00 11.03 12.87
N GLU A 390 -1.14 12.04 12.94
CA GLU A 390 0.18 11.91 13.57
C GLU A 390 0.07 11.59 15.07
N GLU A 391 -0.85 12.23 15.80
CA GLU A 391 -1.13 11.94 17.21
C GLU A 391 -1.71 10.52 17.40
N LEU A 392 -2.70 10.12 16.59
CA LEU A 392 -3.27 8.76 16.61
C LEU A 392 -2.19 7.69 16.33
N ARG A 393 -1.34 7.90 15.32
CA ARG A 393 -0.30 6.92 14.94
C ARG A 393 0.85 6.86 15.96
N ILE A 394 1.20 7.96 16.63
CA ILE A 394 2.11 7.93 17.80
C ILE A 394 1.55 7.02 18.90
N GLN A 395 0.24 7.09 19.14
CA GLN A 395 -0.46 6.24 20.12
C GLN A 395 -0.76 4.82 19.62
N LYS A 396 -0.44 4.48 18.36
CA LYS A 396 -0.86 3.26 17.65
C LYS A 396 -2.39 3.07 17.55
N GLU A 397 -3.18 4.13 17.62
CA GLU A 397 -4.62 4.03 17.33
C GLU A 397 -4.87 3.84 15.82
N PRO A 398 -5.79 2.96 15.42
CA PRO A 398 -6.11 2.72 14.02
C PRO A 398 -6.88 3.89 13.41
N VAL A 399 -6.45 4.36 12.23
CA VAL A 399 -7.08 5.49 11.56
C VAL A 399 -8.16 5.00 10.60
N VAL A 400 -9.35 4.81 11.17
CA VAL A 400 -10.59 4.38 10.51
C VAL A 400 -11.76 5.21 11.05
N GLY A 401 -12.90 5.22 10.36
CA GLY A 401 -14.07 5.98 10.78
C GLY A 401 -14.11 7.44 10.31
N THR A 402 -13.24 7.85 9.37
CA THR A 402 -13.43 9.10 8.61
C THR A 402 -14.71 9.00 7.78
N THR A 403 -15.38 10.11 7.47
CA THR A 403 -16.63 10.06 6.66
C THR A 403 -16.36 10.33 5.18
N ILE A 404 -17.33 10.00 4.32
CA ILE A 404 -17.27 10.36 2.88
C ILE A 404 -17.17 11.89 2.72
N SER A 405 -17.96 12.66 3.49
CA SER A 405 -17.87 14.13 3.55
C SER A 405 -16.49 14.62 3.97
N GLU A 406 -15.86 13.98 4.95
CA GLU A 406 -14.52 14.37 5.42
C GLU A 406 -13.44 14.13 4.35
N GLU A 407 -13.43 12.93 3.74
CA GLU A 407 -12.50 12.59 2.66
C GLU A 407 -12.66 13.52 1.45
N LEU A 408 -13.88 13.94 1.12
CA LEU A 408 -14.13 14.90 0.04
C LEU A 408 -13.41 16.25 0.26
N THR A 409 -13.03 16.61 1.49
CA THR A 409 -12.28 17.84 1.77
C THR A 409 -10.78 17.72 1.47
N TYR A 410 -10.14 16.57 1.72
CA TYR A 410 -8.67 16.43 1.66
C TYR A 410 -8.13 15.35 0.72
N ASN A 411 -8.94 14.38 0.29
CA ASN A 411 -8.48 13.25 -0.54
C ASN A 411 -8.39 13.69 -2.02
N PRO A 412 -7.17 13.83 -2.59
CA PRO A 412 -7.01 14.45 -3.90
C PRO A 412 -7.46 13.54 -5.05
N TYR A 413 -7.61 12.25 -4.79
CA TYR A 413 -8.19 11.29 -5.73
C TYR A 413 -9.71 11.44 -5.79
N LEU A 414 -10.36 11.72 -4.64
CA LEU A 414 -11.76 12.14 -4.65
C LEU A 414 -11.94 13.55 -5.25
N ARG A 415 -10.97 14.45 -5.05
CA ARG A 415 -10.96 15.77 -5.70
C ARG A 415 -10.31 15.76 -7.09
N ALA A 416 -10.24 14.64 -7.81
CA ALA A 416 -9.53 14.57 -9.10
C ALA A 416 -10.11 15.45 -10.23
N HIS A 417 -11.35 15.94 -10.07
CA HIS A 417 -12.04 16.88 -10.95
C HIS A 417 -11.74 18.37 -10.64
N ASP A 418 -11.09 18.64 -9.50
CA ASP A 418 -10.72 19.97 -9.02
C ASP A 418 -9.71 20.63 -9.97
N VAL A 419 -10.06 21.82 -10.47
CA VAL A 419 -9.27 22.55 -11.47
C VAL A 419 -7.93 23.05 -10.92
N GLU A 420 -7.83 23.33 -9.62
CA GLU A 420 -6.62 23.83 -8.99
C GLU A 420 -5.63 22.69 -8.70
N ILE A 421 -6.14 21.50 -8.33
CA ILE A 421 -5.36 20.26 -8.29
C ILE A 421 -4.86 19.89 -9.69
N GLN A 422 -5.73 19.93 -10.72
CA GLN A 422 -5.34 19.69 -12.11
C GLN A 422 -4.25 20.68 -12.58
N ARG A 423 -4.41 21.97 -12.27
CA ARG A 423 -3.46 23.05 -12.59
C ARG A 423 -2.09 22.83 -11.93
N VAL A 424 -2.04 22.50 -10.64
CA VAL A 424 -0.78 22.22 -9.91
C VAL A 424 -0.08 20.98 -10.44
N LEU A 425 -0.83 19.96 -10.85
CA LEU A 425 -0.29 18.71 -11.41
C LEU A 425 0.06 18.79 -12.91
N GLY A 426 -0.17 19.93 -13.56
CA GLY A 426 0.12 20.13 -14.99
C GLY A 426 -0.80 19.35 -15.93
N VAL A 427 -2.04 19.07 -15.52
CA VAL A 427 -3.03 18.36 -16.34
C VAL A 427 -3.55 19.27 -17.45
N ASP A 428 -3.62 18.75 -18.67
CA ASP A 428 -4.15 19.47 -19.83
C ASP A 428 -5.66 19.73 -19.68
N ALA A 429 -6.02 21.00 -19.50
CA ALA A 429 -7.38 21.46 -19.29
C ALA A 429 -8.31 21.21 -20.51
N SER A 430 -7.75 21.04 -21.71
CA SER A 430 -8.51 20.77 -22.95
C SER A 430 -9.02 19.33 -23.04
N LEU A 431 -8.52 18.43 -22.21
CA LEU A 431 -9.00 17.05 -22.14
C LEU A 431 -10.43 16.97 -21.57
N PRO A 432 -11.27 16.03 -22.06
CA PRO A 432 -12.56 15.71 -21.43
C PRO A 432 -12.41 15.31 -19.95
N ASP A 433 -13.40 15.64 -19.12
CA ASP A 433 -13.26 15.59 -17.65
C ASP A 433 -12.74 14.25 -17.10
N MET A 434 -13.28 13.12 -17.56
CA MET A 434 -12.81 11.80 -17.15
C MET A 434 -11.32 11.57 -17.48
N LYS A 435 -10.81 12.08 -18.61
CA LYS A 435 -9.37 12.00 -18.94
C LYS A 435 -8.54 12.91 -18.03
N ARG A 436 -9.05 14.08 -17.63
CA ARG A 436 -8.39 14.94 -16.64
C ARG A 436 -8.29 14.26 -15.28
N ARG A 437 -9.38 13.64 -14.79
CA ARG A 437 -9.36 12.83 -13.55
C ARG A 437 -8.32 11.71 -13.60
N VAL A 438 -8.24 11.00 -14.73
CA VAL A 438 -7.24 9.94 -14.95
C VAL A 438 -5.81 10.49 -14.97
N GLU A 439 -5.54 11.62 -15.62
CA GLU A 439 -4.20 12.23 -15.56
C GLU A 439 -3.88 12.86 -14.20
N THR A 440 -4.85 13.40 -13.46
CA THR A 440 -4.68 13.78 -12.04
C THR A 440 -4.22 12.58 -11.21
N MET A 441 -4.93 11.44 -11.31
CA MET A 441 -4.53 10.20 -10.64
C MET A 441 -3.13 9.75 -11.08
N ASN A 442 -2.85 9.74 -12.39
CA ASN A 442 -1.55 9.31 -12.91
C ASN A 442 -0.42 10.25 -12.43
N ALA A 443 -0.66 11.56 -12.34
CA ALA A 443 0.30 12.53 -11.81
C ALA A 443 0.57 12.31 -10.31
N LEU A 444 -0.48 12.17 -9.50
CA LEU A 444 -0.37 11.86 -8.07
C LEU A 444 0.41 10.55 -7.86
N ARG A 445 0.09 9.47 -8.59
CA ARG A 445 0.80 8.19 -8.49
C ARG A 445 2.25 8.27 -8.95
N ARG A 446 2.58 9.08 -9.98
CA ARG A 446 3.97 9.35 -10.40
C ARG A 446 4.76 10.01 -9.26
N LEU A 447 4.20 11.06 -8.65
CA LEU A 447 4.83 11.76 -7.52
C LEU A 447 4.95 10.85 -6.28
N GLN A 448 3.92 10.08 -5.95
CA GLN A 448 3.92 9.16 -4.80
C GLN A 448 5.03 8.10 -4.93
N VAL A 449 5.27 7.58 -6.14
CA VAL A 449 6.33 6.61 -6.41
C VAL A 449 7.74 7.19 -6.25
N GLU A 450 7.97 8.47 -6.60
CA GLU A 450 9.28 9.09 -6.33
C GLU A 450 9.44 9.44 -4.84
N TRP A 451 8.40 9.99 -4.20
CA TRP A 451 8.39 10.29 -2.76
C TRP A 451 8.70 9.04 -1.90
N ILE A 452 8.10 7.88 -2.20
CA ILE A 452 8.39 6.61 -1.51
C ILE A 452 9.87 6.22 -1.64
N LYS A 453 10.52 6.46 -2.80
CA LYS A 453 11.95 6.18 -2.97
C LYS A 453 12.81 7.13 -2.15
N GLU A 454 12.44 8.41 -2.09
CA GLU A 454 13.15 9.40 -1.28
C GLU A 454 13.07 9.05 0.21
N GLN A 455 11.89 8.67 0.72
CA GLN A 455 11.73 8.17 2.09
C GLN A 455 12.55 6.90 2.35
N HIS A 456 12.58 5.96 1.40
CA HIS A 456 13.37 4.73 1.54
C HIS A 456 14.89 5.01 1.54
N ILE A 457 15.38 5.88 0.65
CA ILE A 457 16.79 6.30 0.61
C ILE A 457 17.18 7.02 1.92
N ALA A 458 16.32 7.90 2.43
CA ALA A 458 16.55 8.57 3.71
C ALA A 458 16.57 7.58 4.89
N ALA A 459 15.64 6.61 4.91
CA ALA A 459 15.58 5.58 5.94
C ALA A 459 16.84 4.69 5.95
N VAL A 460 17.31 4.25 4.77
CA VAL A 460 18.56 3.47 4.65
C VAL A 460 19.79 4.30 5.06
N ALA A 461 19.85 5.58 4.68
CA ALA A 461 20.93 6.48 5.07
C ALA A 461 20.95 6.83 6.58
N ALA A 462 19.81 6.67 7.26
CA ALA A 462 19.66 6.89 8.71
C ALA A 462 19.93 5.63 9.56
N MET A 463 20.14 4.45 8.95
CA MET A 463 20.50 3.24 9.69
C MET A 463 21.94 3.35 10.23
N PRO A 464 22.20 2.95 11.49
CA PRO A 464 23.56 2.90 12.00
C PRO A 464 24.38 1.85 11.21
N PRO A 465 25.68 2.07 10.98
CA PRO A 465 26.53 1.08 10.32
C PRO A 465 26.56 -0.21 11.16
N SER A 466 26.27 -1.35 10.53
CA SER A 466 26.14 -2.63 11.23
C SER A 466 27.46 -3.06 11.89
N SER A 467 27.40 -3.29 13.20
CA SER A 467 28.53 -3.74 14.03
C SER A 467 28.85 -5.24 13.85
N SER A 468 28.82 -5.71 12.60
CA SER A 468 29.00 -7.11 12.19
C SER A 468 29.81 -7.17 10.89
N ARG A 469 30.96 -6.48 10.89
CA ARG A 469 31.89 -6.40 9.74
C ARG A 469 33.21 -7.14 9.94
N GLU A 470 33.38 -7.79 11.09
CA GLU A 470 34.54 -8.62 11.41
C GLU A 470 34.14 -10.09 11.62
N GLU A 471 33.51 -10.69 10.61
CA GLU A 471 33.63 -12.12 10.30
C GLU A 471 32.97 -12.41 8.94
N GLY A 472 33.72 -13.04 8.01
CA GLY A 472 33.16 -13.59 6.75
C GLY A 472 32.86 -12.61 5.61
N ASP A 473 33.88 -12.04 4.98
CA ASP A 473 33.74 -11.30 3.72
C ASP A 473 33.32 -12.24 2.57
N SER A 474 32.06 -12.16 2.10
CA SER A 474 31.59 -12.77 0.82
C SER A 474 30.12 -12.52 0.45
N PHE A 475 29.23 -12.17 1.37
CA PHE A 475 27.78 -12.03 1.06
C PHE A 475 27.30 -10.60 0.82
N LEU A 476 27.28 -10.26 -0.47
CA LEU A 476 26.36 -9.35 -1.18
C LEU A 476 25.47 -8.41 -0.33
N THR A 477 25.69 -7.11 -0.49
CA THR A 477 24.74 -6.04 -0.13
C THR A 477 23.38 -6.23 -0.83
N GLU A 478 22.31 -6.42 -0.06
CA GLU A 478 20.90 -6.25 -0.51
C GLU A 478 20.56 -4.77 -0.77
#